data_AF-A0A914PE57-F1
#
_entry.id   AF-A0A914PE57-F1
#
_cell.length_a   1.000
_cell.length_b   1.000
_cell.length_c   1.000
_cell.angle_alpha   90.00
_cell.angle_beta   90.00
_cell.angle_gamma   90.00
#
_symmetry.space_group_name_H-M   'P 1'
#
loop_
_entity.id
_entity.type
_entity.pdbx_description
1 polymer ?
#
loop_
_entity_poly.entity_id
_entity_poly.type
_entity_poly.pdbx_seq_one_letter_code
_entity_poly.pdbx_strand_id
1 'polypeptide(L)'
;MFLLINRVGSEVFPNEFTSGDGKPAHKMFGHFYGSSYIAGPDGTRTPGLSRTQEGIIICEADLNLCRQTKDAWGFRMTQRLDLYAKELTEVSQPDYRPKIIKEI
;
A
#
# COMPACT_ATOMS: atom_id res chain seq x y z
N MET A 1 -8.71 -7.72 -6.54
CA MET A 1 -8.55 -8.41 -5.25
C MET A 1 -7.14 -8.17 -4.76
N PHE A 2 -6.99 -7.84 -3.48
CA PHE A 2 -5.69 -7.63 -2.84
C PHE A 2 -5.59 -8.48 -1.58
N LEU A 3 -4.39 -8.98 -1.31
CA LEU A 3 -4.03 -9.69 -0.08
C LEU A 3 -2.91 -8.89 0.60
N LEU A 4 -3.17 -8.39 1.80
CA LEU A 4 -2.21 -7.64 2.58
C LEU A 4 -1.77 -8.48 3.77
N ILE A 5 -0.47 -8.77 3.85
CA ILE A 5 0.13 -9.57 4.93
C ILE A 5 1.21 -8.75 5.60
N ASN A 6 1.17 -8.71 6.92
CA ASN A 6 2.22 -8.11 7.73
C ASN A 6 2.67 -9.08 8.84
N ARG A 7 3.91 -8.92 9.29
CA ARG A 7 4.46 -9.69 10.41
C ARG A 7 3.79 -9.29 11.73
N VAL A 8 3.91 -10.14 12.74
CA VAL A 8 3.45 -9.90 14.12
C VAL A 8 4.63 -10.12 15.07
N GLY A 9 4.63 -9.40 16.20
CA GLY A 9 5.61 -9.59 17.26
C GLY A 9 6.71 -8.53 17.24
N SER A 10 7.72 -8.70 18.10
CA SER A 10 8.85 -7.77 18.20
C SER A 10 10.16 -8.52 18.03
N GLU A 11 11.10 -7.93 17.30
CA GLU A 11 12.39 -8.56 17.01
C GLU A 11 13.54 -7.79 17.67
N VAL A 12 14.51 -8.54 18.18
CA VAL A 12 15.74 -8.01 18.76
C VAL A 12 16.92 -8.57 17.96
N PHE A 13 17.76 -7.67 17.46
CA PHE A 13 18.94 -8.03 16.68
C PHE A 13 20.20 -8.14 17.56
N PRO A 14 21.21 -8.93 17.16
CA PRO A 14 22.41 -9.13 17.97
C PRO A 14 23.27 -7.87 18.09
N ASN A 15 23.36 -7.10 17.00
CA ASN A 15 24.14 -5.87 16.91
C ASN A 15 23.24 -4.64 17.03
N GLU A 16 23.79 -3.56 17.58
CA GLU A 16 23.08 -2.29 17.69
C GLU A 16 22.99 -1.57 16.34
N PHE A 17 21.88 -0.88 16.13
CA PHE A 17 21.65 -0.04 14.96
C PHE A 17 20.92 1.25 15.39
N THR A 18 20.89 2.23 14.50
CA THR A 18 20.18 3.50 14.70
C THR A 18 19.00 3.59 13.73
N SER A 19 17.94 4.29 14.14
CA SER A 19 16.72 4.49 13.32
C SER A 19 16.70 5.84 12.59
N GLY A 20 17.79 6.61 12.64
CA GLY A 20 17.87 7.93 12.01
C GLY A 20 17.03 9.03 12.68
N ASP A 21 16.49 8.77 13.88
CA ASP A 21 15.65 9.68 14.65
C ASP A 21 16.41 10.48 15.73
N GLY A 22 17.74 10.44 15.70
CA GLY A 22 18.62 11.10 16.66
C GLY A 22 18.67 10.45 18.05
N LYS A 23 17.97 9.32 18.25
CA LYS A 23 18.02 8.55 19.50
C LYS A 23 19.26 7.64 19.54
N PRO A 24 19.64 7.13 20.74
CA PRO A 24 20.73 6.18 20.88
C PRO A 24 20.54 4.91 20.04
N ALA A 25 21.66 4.27 19.72
CA ALA A 25 21.65 2.95 19.09
C ALA A 25 20.95 1.93 20.00
N HIS A 26 20.23 1.01 19.39
CA HIS A 26 19.42 0.02 20.10
C HIS A 26 19.37 -1.30 19.32
N LYS A 27 18.90 -2.34 19.98
CA LYS A 27 18.76 -3.69 19.41
C LYS A 27 17.32 -4.06 19.04
N MET A 28 16.33 -3.36 19.60
CA MET A 28 14.91 -3.64 19.38
C MET A 28 14.42 -2.98 18.10
N PHE A 29 14.08 -3.77 17.08
CA PHE A 29 13.64 -3.25 15.77
C PHE A 29 12.31 -2.51 15.82
N GLY A 30 11.44 -2.96 16.73
CA GLY A 30 10.09 -2.43 16.88
C GLY A 30 9.07 -3.55 16.90
N HIS A 31 7.81 -3.14 16.96
CA HIS A 31 6.66 -4.04 17.04
C HIS A 31 5.95 -4.11 15.68
N PHE A 32 5.92 -5.29 15.09
CA PHE A 32 5.13 -5.58 13.91
C PHE A 32 3.67 -5.77 14.29
N TYR A 33 2.78 -5.12 13.55
CA TYR A 33 1.38 -4.91 13.95
C TYR A 33 0.36 -5.85 13.30
N GLY A 34 0.80 -6.88 12.56
CA GLY A 34 -0.08 -7.82 11.89
C GLY A 34 -1.17 -7.12 11.10
N SER A 35 -2.43 -7.38 11.47
CA SER A 35 -3.61 -6.77 10.81
C SER A 35 -3.78 -7.17 9.35
N SER A 36 -3.27 -8.35 8.98
CA SER A 36 -3.39 -8.91 7.63
C SER A 36 -4.86 -9.07 7.24
N TYR A 37 -5.22 -8.76 5.99
CA TYR A 37 -6.60 -8.81 5.50
C TYR A 37 -6.68 -8.96 3.98
N ILE A 38 -7.87 -9.25 3.47
CA ILE A 38 -8.17 -9.38 2.03
C ILE A 38 -9.17 -8.30 1.63
N ALA A 39 -8.95 -7.67 0.47
CA ALA A 39 -9.83 -6.67 -0.12
C ALA A 39 -10.37 -7.12 -1.48
N GLY A 40 -11.69 -7.05 -1.64
CA GLY A 40 -12.42 -7.31 -2.88
C GLY A 40 -12.27 -6.17 -3.90
N PRO A 41 -12.48 -6.44 -5.19
CA PRO A 41 -12.45 -5.41 -6.23
C PRO A 41 -13.60 -4.39 -6.12
N ASP A 42 -14.72 -4.77 -5.50
CA ASP A 42 -15.93 -3.98 -5.27
C ASP A 42 -15.84 -3.03 -4.06
N GLY A 43 -14.66 -2.94 -3.44
CA GLY A 43 -14.43 -2.08 -2.26
C GLY A 43 -14.73 -2.76 -0.92
N THR A 44 -15.21 -4.00 -0.93
CA THR A 44 -15.38 -4.78 0.30
C THR A 44 -14.04 -5.29 0.85
N ARG A 45 -14.00 -5.66 2.13
CA ARG A 45 -12.82 -6.27 2.76
C ARG A 45 -13.18 -7.14 3.95
N THR A 46 -12.28 -8.07 4.28
CA THR A 46 -12.35 -8.84 5.52
C THR A 46 -11.92 -7.98 6.73
N PRO A 47 -12.32 -8.38 7.95
CA PRO A 47 -11.65 -7.94 9.17
C PRO A 47 -10.15 -8.24 9.10
N GLY A 48 -9.35 -7.43 9.80
CA GLY A 48 -7.93 -7.70 9.97
C GLY A 48 -7.68 -8.81 10.99
N LEU A 49 -6.63 -9.60 10.76
CA LEU A 49 -6.11 -10.53 11.75
C LEU A 49 -5.53 -9.80 12.98
N SER A 50 -5.22 -10.57 14.03
CA SER A 50 -4.64 -10.04 15.27
C SER A 50 -3.39 -9.20 15.02
N ARG A 51 -3.16 -8.23 15.91
CA ARG A 51 -1.96 -7.39 15.92
C ARG A 51 -0.79 -8.03 16.65
N THR A 52 -1.07 -9.01 17.50
CA THR A 52 -0.12 -9.56 18.48
C THR A 52 0.01 -11.08 18.42
N GLN A 53 -0.95 -11.76 17.78
CA GLN A 53 -0.96 -13.22 17.66
C GLN A 53 -0.77 -13.65 16.21
N GLU A 54 -0.11 -14.79 16.04
CA GLU A 54 -0.07 -15.50 14.76
C GLU A 54 -1.47 -15.92 14.34
N GLY A 55 -1.72 -15.98 13.03
CA GLY A 55 -3.03 -16.33 12.51
C GLY A 55 -3.00 -16.70 11.04
N ILE A 56 -4.04 -17.43 10.63
CA ILE A 56 -4.27 -17.86 9.26
C ILE A 56 -5.58 -17.23 8.79
N ILE A 57 -5.57 -16.64 7.59
CA ILE A 57 -6.77 -16.13 6.93
C ILE A 57 -7.09 -17.02 5.73
N ILE A 58 -8.34 -17.50 5.67
CA ILE A 58 -8.87 -18.30 4.57
C ILE A 58 -10.05 -17.53 3.98
N CYS A 59 -10.06 -17.36 2.67
CA CYS A 59 -11.10 -16.61 1.96
C CYS A 59 -11.38 -17.29 0.63
N GLU A 60 -12.65 -17.53 0.35
CA GLU A 60 -13.13 -17.94 -0.96
C GLU A 60 -13.36 -16.69 -1.82
N ALA A 61 -12.88 -16.72 -3.07
CA ALA A 61 -12.99 -15.59 -3.96
C ALA A 61 -13.38 -16.02 -5.38
N ASP A 62 -14.44 -15.41 -5.91
CA ASP A 62 -14.79 -15.49 -7.33
C ASP A 62 -13.99 -14.44 -8.12
N LEU A 63 -13.10 -14.91 -9.00
CA LEU A 63 -12.29 -14.04 -9.84
C LEU A 63 -13.10 -13.29 -10.91
N ASN A 64 -14.31 -13.76 -11.25
CA ASN A 64 -15.20 -13.10 -12.20
C ASN A 64 -15.66 -11.73 -11.70
N LEU A 65 -15.70 -11.54 -10.37
CA LEU A 65 -16.04 -10.26 -9.75
C LEU A 65 -15.11 -9.13 -10.24
N CYS A 66 -13.86 -9.45 -10.57
CA CYS A 66 -12.92 -8.45 -11.10
C CYS A 66 -13.35 -7.86 -12.45
N ARG A 67 -14.03 -8.63 -13.31
CA ARG A 67 -14.58 -8.13 -14.58
C ARG A 67 -15.83 -7.30 -14.30
N GLN A 68 -16.77 -7.86 -13.54
CA GLN A 68 -18.03 -7.21 -13.18
C GLN A 68 -17.81 -5.81 -12.59
N THR A 69 -16.89 -5.67 -11.63
CA THR A 69 -16.62 -4.37 -11.02
C THR A 69 -15.96 -3.39 -12.00
N LYS A 70 -15.04 -3.86 -12.86
CA LYS A 70 -14.40 -2.97 -13.86
C LYS A 70 -15.42 -2.42 -14.85
N ASP A 71 -16.34 -3.26 -15.29
CA ASP A 71 -17.37 -2.90 -16.25
C ASP A 71 -18.42 -1.98 -15.60
N ALA A 72 -18.82 -2.27 -14.36
CA ALA A 72 -19.79 -1.46 -13.62
C ALA A 72 -19.27 -0.06 -13.26
N TRP A 73 -18.02 0.06 -12.82
CA TRP A 73 -17.44 1.36 -12.42
C TRP A 73 -16.81 2.13 -13.59
N GLY A 74 -16.40 1.44 -14.66
CA GLY A 74 -15.82 2.07 -15.83
C GLY A 74 -14.45 2.71 -15.59
N PHE A 75 -13.82 2.52 -14.43
CA PHE A 75 -12.53 3.15 -14.11
C PHE A 75 -11.47 2.83 -15.14
N ARG A 76 -11.46 1.61 -15.72
CA ARG A 76 -10.52 1.22 -16.78
C ARG A 76 -10.75 1.96 -18.10
N MET A 77 -11.99 2.32 -18.40
CA MET A 77 -12.36 3.07 -19.60
C MET A 77 -11.93 4.54 -19.49
N THR A 78 -11.96 5.12 -18.29
CA THR A 78 -11.70 6.55 -18.05
C THR A 78 -10.30 6.86 -17.50
N GLN A 79 -9.34 5.93 -17.61
CA GLN A 79 -7.99 6.09 -17.00
C GLN A 79 -7.10 7.14 -17.66
N ARG A 80 -7.36 7.51 -18.93
CA ARG A 80 -6.58 8.50 -19.69
C ARG A 80 -5.06 8.25 -19.62
N LEU A 81 -4.64 7.00 -19.81
CA LEU A 81 -3.24 6.58 -19.59
C LEU A 81 -2.24 7.39 -20.41
N ASP A 82 -2.58 7.78 -21.64
CA ASP A 82 -1.70 8.58 -22.51
C ASP A 82 -1.38 9.96 -21.91
N LEU A 83 -2.37 10.59 -21.27
CA LEU A 83 -2.18 11.88 -20.58
C LEU A 83 -1.22 11.71 -19.40
N TYR A 84 -1.49 10.75 -18.51
CA TYR A 84 -0.66 10.53 -17.32
C TYR A 84 0.75 10.06 -17.68
N ALA A 85 0.91 9.25 -18.72
CA ALA A 85 2.23 8.82 -19.20
C ALA A 85 3.08 10.03 -19.63
N LYS A 86 2.48 10.97 -20.38
CA LYS A 86 3.14 12.22 -20.76
C LYS A 86 3.48 13.07 -19.55
N GLU A 87 2.53 13.31 -18.65
CA GLU A 87 2.74 14.16 -17.47
C GLU A 87 3.81 13.59 -16.52
N LEU A 88 3.79 12.28 -16.26
CA LEU A 88 4.81 11.62 -15.44
C LEU A 88 6.19 11.69 -16.09
N THR A 89 6.27 11.58 -17.42
CA THR A 89 7.53 11.74 -18.15
C THR A 89 8.07 13.16 -18.04
N GLU A 90 7.21 14.18 -18.18
CA GLU A 90 7.58 15.59 -18.01
C GLU A 90 8.09 15.85 -16.58
N VAL A 91 7.37 15.37 -15.55
CA VAL A 91 7.76 15.54 -14.14
C VAL A 91 9.09 14.88 -13.79
N SER A 92 9.47 13.82 -14.50
CA SER A 92 10.73 13.11 -14.28
C SER A 92 11.97 13.83 -14.83
N GLN A 93 11.81 14.90 -15.63
CA GLN A 93 12.93 15.63 -16.21
C GLN A 93 13.60 16.57 -15.18
N PRO A 94 14.94 16.74 -15.23
CA PRO A 94 15.67 17.55 -14.25
C PRO A 94 15.31 19.04 -14.30
N ASP A 95 14.82 19.54 -15.43
CA ASP A 95 14.43 20.92 -15.67
C ASP A 95 12.92 21.18 -15.53
N TYR A 96 12.16 20.20 -15.03
CA TYR A 96 10.72 20.31 -14.86
C TYR A 96 10.33 21.52 -14.00
N ARG A 97 9.37 22.30 -14.49
CA ARG A 97 8.75 23.42 -13.76
C ARG A 97 7.33 23.05 -13.37
N PRO A 98 7.02 22.92 -12.06
CA PRO A 98 5.67 22.62 -11.60
C PRO A 98 4.65 23.67 -12.07
N LYS A 99 3.47 23.22 -12.47
CA LYS A 99 2.35 24.08 -12.87
C LYS A 99 1.69 24.70 -11.63
N ILE A 100 2.30 25.75 -11.08
CA ILE A 100 1.79 26.50 -9.92
C ILE A 100 1.20 27.83 -10.42
N ILE A 101 -0.07 28.09 -10.12
CA ILE A 101 -0.73 29.37 -10.38
C ILE A 101 -0.75 30.15 -9.07
N LYS A 102 -0.28 31.41 -9.08
CA LYS A 102 -0.34 32.33 -7.93
C LYS A 102 -1.25 33.51 -8.27
N GLU A 103 -1.94 34.05 -7.28
CA GLU A 103 -2.67 35.32 -7.41
C GLU A 103 -1.68 36.48 -7.58
N ILE A 104 -2.11 37.49 -8.36
CA ILE A 104 -1.34 38.70 -8.70
C ILE A 104 -1.40 39.69 -7.55
#